data_AF-A0A229RC82-F1
#
_entry.id   AF-A0A229RC82-F1
#
_cell.length_a   1.000
_cell.length_b   1.000
_cell.length_c   1.000
_cell.angle_alpha   90.00
_cell.angle_beta   90.00
_cell.angle_gamma   90.00
#
_symmetry.space_group_name_H-M   'P 1'
#
loop_
_entity.id
_entity.type
_entity.pdbx_description
1 polymer ?
#
loop_
_entity_poly.entity_id
_entity_poly.type
_entity_poly.pdbx_seq_one_letter_code
_entity_poly.pdbx_strand_id
1 'polypeptide(L)'
;MGDLRHSPVLNGVFPDGPDLVLLHPAVSARHWRRREILAALRPETVLKGLAGVSVVGFALLAGNGFAGKFILTAVALIVVLAGWRARCAVREYRGLRDDVPRTRLRRGEGWRSRDFADLGPDVARMVRELLAGVDELHRTPARAWIEPALPGEAHRVVWEALCCLDRGRDAHALAEELATDPDAGEDLVAAARQAVTTIDHDLDEVARHLRGCLVLTRAWETKLRRTDLTHRADRVLAALPGRTELRGLTSAAEMLPRNVFAHVTAARDLTQAGEFPWERPPSQWPRLTLLPPHRATPPGPGDPAGEEQP
;
A
#
# COMPACT_ATOMS: atom_id res chain seq x y z
N MET A 1 5.64 -11.12 -23.30
CA MET A 1 5.04 -11.60 -22.04
C MET A 1 4.83 -10.40 -21.13
N GLY A 2 3.58 -10.02 -20.89
CA GLY A 2 3.25 -8.78 -20.18
C GLY A 2 3.45 -8.90 -18.67
N ASP A 3 4.17 -7.93 -18.11
CA ASP A 3 4.50 -7.75 -16.70
C ASP A 3 3.24 -7.83 -15.80
N LEU A 4 2.95 -9.00 -15.24
CA LEU A 4 1.94 -9.22 -14.19
C LEU A 4 2.51 -8.78 -12.83
N ARG A 5 2.95 -7.52 -12.74
CA ARG A 5 3.29 -6.87 -11.46
C ARG A 5 2.06 -6.56 -10.60
N HIS A 6 0.87 -6.82 -11.13
CA HIS A 6 -0.39 -6.64 -10.42
C HIS A 6 -0.96 -8.02 -10.07
N SER A 7 -1.44 -8.13 -8.83
CA SER A 7 -2.18 -9.31 -8.39
C SER A 7 -3.41 -9.53 -9.29
N PRO A 8 -3.74 -10.78 -9.66
CA PRO A 8 -4.97 -11.09 -10.39
C PRO A 8 -6.21 -10.98 -9.50
N VAL A 9 -6.04 -10.67 -8.21
CA VAL A 9 -7.12 -10.46 -7.27
C VAL A 9 -7.34 -8.97 -7.06
N LEU A 10 -8.59 -8.54 -7.26
CA LEU A 10 -9.02 -7.17 -7.06
C LEU A 10 -9.88 -7.08 -5.79
N ASN A 11 -9.68 -6.02 -5.02
CA ASN A 11 -10.63 -5.61 -4.00
C ASN A 11 -11.61 -4.66 -4.71
N GLY A 12 -12.88 -5.05 -4.79
CA GLY A 12 -13.94 -4.34 -5.51
C GLY A 12 -15.07 -3.89 -4.57
N VAL A 13 -15.73 -2.76 -4.87
CA VAL A 13 -16.97 -2.34 -4.20
C VAL A 13 -18.12 -2.59 -5.18
N PHE A 14 -18.95 -3.56 -4.84
CA PHE A 14 -20.10 -3.98 -5.61
C PHE A 14 -21.39 -3.39 -5.03
N PRO A 15 -22.51 -3.43 -5.76
CA PRO A 15 -23.81 -2.99 -5.23
C PRO A 15 -24.15 -3.63 -3.88
N ASP A 16 -23.71 -4.88 -3.66
CA ASP A 16 -23.99 -5.66 -2.46
C ASP A 16 -22.95 -5.43 -1.34
N GLY A 17 -21.88 -4.67 -1.60
CA GLY A 17 -20.81 -4.38 -0.64
C GLY A 17 -19.39 -4.69 -1.17
N PRO A 18 -18.36 -4.52 -0.33
CA PRO A 18 -16.98 -4.83 -0.69
C PRO A 18 -16.75 -6.35 -0.79
N ASP A 19 -15.98 -6.76 -1.79
CA ASP A 19 -15.62 -8.18 -2.01
C ASP A 19 -14.28 -8.36 -2.75
N LEU A 20 -13.69 -9.56 -2.61
CA LEU A 20 -12.55 -10.02 -3.38
C LEU A 20 -13.00 -10.65 -4.69
N VAL A 21 -12.30 -10.31 -5.77
CA VAL A 21 -12.55 -10.88 -7.11
C VAL A 21 -11.28 -11.48 -7.67
N LEU A 22 -11.32 -12.76 -8.01
CA LEU A 22 -10.29 -13.39 -8.83
C LEU A 22 -10.60 -13.14 -10.31
N LEU A 23 -9.65 -12.63 -11.06
CA LEU A 23 -9.80 -12.38 -12.49
C LEU A 23 -9.48 -13.63 -13.32
N HIS A 24 -10.09 -13.76 -14.50
CA HIS A 24 -9.77 -14.85 -15.41
C HIS A 24 -8.28 -14.78 -15.86
N PRO A 25 -7.51 -15.90 -15.84
CA PRO A 25 -6.07 -15.92 -16.14
C PRO A 25 -5.68 -15.37 -17.52
N ALA A 26 -6.53 -15.55 -18.53
CA ALA A 26 -6.33 -15.01 -19.87
C ALA A 26 -6.55 -13.49 -19.98
N VAL A 27 -7.11 -12.82 -18.97
CA VAL A 27 -7.39 -11.39 -19.05
C VAL A 27 -6.10 -10.60 -18.82
N SER A 28 -5.59 -9.99 -19.88
CA SER A 28 -4.36 -9.20 -19.80
C SER A 28 -4.54 -7.95 -18.91
N ALA A 29 -3.47 -7.59 -18.18
CA ALA A 29 -3.42 -6.36 -17.39
C ALA A 29 -3.66 -5.08 -18.22
N ARG A 30 -3.44 -5.13 -19.54
CA ARG A 30 -3.73 -4.02 -20.47
C ARG A 30 -5.23 -3.84 -20.68
N HIS A 31 -5.97 -4.94 -20.76
CA HIS A 31 -7.42 -4.92 -20.90
C HIS A 31 -8.08 -4.32 -19.65
N TRP A 32 -7.60 -4.72 -18.46
CA TRP A 32 -8.05 -4.15 -17.19
C TRP A 32 -7.70 -2.68 -17.04
N ARG A 33 -6.45 -2.28 -17.28
CA ARG A 33 -6.06 -0.85 -17.25
C ARG A 33 -6.91 0.01 -18.18
N ARG A 34 -7.23 -0.49 -19.39
CA ARG A 34 -8.12 0.23 -20.31
C ARG A 34 -9.52 0.38 -19.71
N ARG A 35 -10.04 -0.64 -19.04
CA ARG A 35 -11.35 -0.61 -18.39
C ARG A 35 -11.38 0.30 -17.16
N GLU A 36 -10.34 0.30 -16.35
CA GLU A 36 -10.18 1.23 -15.22
C GLU A 36 -10.14 2.68 -15.70
N ILE A 37 -9.37 2.97 -16.75
CA ILE A 37 -9.34 4.30 -17.38
C ILE A 37 -10.73 4.69 -17.90
N LEU A 38 -11.42 3.77 -18.56
CA LEU A 38 -12.78 4.00 -19.07
C LEU A 38 -13.83 4.14 -17.96
N ALA A 39 -13.67 3.47 -16.82
CA ALA A 39 -14.56 3.56 -15.67
C ALA A 39 -14.31 4.83 -14.83
N ALA A 40 -13.05 5.28 -14.75
CA ALA A 40 -12.66 6.54 -14.13
C ALA A 40 -13.13 7.76 -14.93
N LEU A 41 -13.32 7.60 -16.24
CA LEU A 41 -14.04 8.56 -17.08
C LEU A 41 -15.53 8.50 -16.74
N ARG A 42 -15.92 9.18 -15.65
CA ARG A 42 -17.35 9.37 -15.33
C ARG A 42 -18.04 10.01 -16.54
N PRO A 43 -19.12 9.41 -17.07
CA PRO A 43 -19.86 10.01 -18.17
C PRO A 43 -20.33 11.42 -17.80
N GLU A 44 -20.63 11.69 -16.52
CA GLU A 44 -20.98 13.03 -16.02
C GLU A 44 -19.88 14.08 -16.14
N THR A 45 -18.60 13.74 -15.91
CA THR A 45 -17.51 14.73 -16.05
C THR A 45 -17.22 15.01 -17.52
N VAL A 46 -17.35 14.01 -18.39
CA VAL A 46 -17.29 14.18 -19.84
C VAL A 46 -18.48 14.98 -20.36
N LEU A 47 -19.70 14.75 -19.84
CA LEU A 47 -20.92 15.48 -20.22
C LEU A 47 -20.87 16.93 -19.75
N LYS A 48 -20.43 17.20 -18.51
CA LYS A 48 -20.24 18.56 -17.99
C LYS A 48 -19.15 19.30 -18.74
N GLY A 49 -18.07 18.61 -19.13
CA GLY A 49 -17.03 19.15 -20.00
C GLY A 49 -17.55 19.51 -21.39
N LEU A 50 -18.33 18.62 -22.02
CA LEU A 50 -18.97 18.85 -23.32
C LEU A 50 -20.00 19.99 -23.26
N ALA A 51 -20.81 20.05 -22.20
CA ALA A 51 -21.77 21.13 -21.97
C ALA A 51 -21.08 22.50 -21.80
N GLY A 52 -19.95 22.54 -21.08
CA GLY A 52 -19.14 23.75 -20.97
C GLY A 52 -18.58 24.21 -22.32
N VAL A 53 -18.12 23.28 -23.15
CA VAL A 53 -17.60 23.57 -24.49
C VAL A 53 -18.69 24.02 -25.46
N SER A 54 -19.89 23.44 -25.40
CA SER A 54 -21.01 23.85 -26.26
C SER A 54 -21.57 25.22 -25.88
N VAL A 55 -21.60 25.59 -24.59
CA VAL A 55 -21.98 26.94 -24.14
C VAL A 55 -20.98 28.00 -24.62
N VAL A 56 -19.67 27.72 -24.51
CA VAL A 56 -18.62 28.63 -25.00
C VAL A 56 -18.62 28.72 -26.54
N GLY A 57 -18.87 27.60 -27.23
CA GLY A 57 -19.01 27.57 -28.68
C GLY A 57 -20.21 28.38 -29.20
N PHE A 58 -21.36 28.32 -28.52
CA PHE A 58 -22.54 29.12 -28.86
C PHE A 58 -22.32 30.62 -28.65
N ALA A 59 -21.62 31.02 -27.58
CA ALA A 59 -21.28 32.42 -27.34
C ALA A 59 -20.31 33.00 -28.39
N LEU A 60 -19.44 32.17 -28.96
CA LEU A 60 -18.45 32.58 -29.96
C LEU A 60 -19.00 32.62 -31.39
N LEU A 61 -20.03 31.82 -31.72
CA LEU A 61 -20.72 31.86 -33.02
C LEU A 61 -21.51 33.16 -33.24
N ALA A 62 -21.84 33.89 -32.17
CA ALA A 62 -22.47 35.21 -32.26
C ALA A 62 -21.46 36.36 -32.52
N GLY A 63 -20.14 36.10 -32.42
CA GLY A 63 -19.09 37.11 -32.60
C GLY A 63 -18.27 36.87 -33.87
N ASN A 64 -18.43 37.72 -34.88
CA ASN A 64 -17.69 37.64 -36.12
C ASN A 64 -16.19 37.91 -35.94
N GLY A 65 -15.36 37.01 -36.48
CA GLY A 65 -13.96 37.27 -36.81
C GLY A 65 -12.93 36.85 -35.74
N PHE A 66 -11.91 36.11 -36.16
CA PHE A 66 -10.70 35.73 -35.39
C PHE A 66 -10.84 34.69 -34.26
N ALA A 67 -12.05 34.38 -33.80
CA ALA A 67 -12.32 33.46 -32.68
C ALA A 67 -11.97 31.97 -32.92
N GLY A 68 -11.92 31.51 -34.19
CA GLY A 68 -11.77 30.08 -34.50
C GLY A 68 -10.44 29.44 -34.04
N LYS A 69 -9.35 30.22 -34.01
CA LYS A 69 -8.04 29.73 -33.54
C LYS A 69 -8.01 29.51 -32.02
N PHE A 70 -8.74 30.34 -31.27
CA PHE A 70 -8.87 30.22 -29.80
C PHE A 70 -9.70 29.02 -29.38
N ILE A 71 -10.71 28.63 -30.17
CA ILE A 71 -11.50 27.42 -29.91
C ILE A 71 -10.63 26.18 -30.07
N LEU A 72 -9.80 26.12 -31.12
CA LEU A 72 -8.93 24.97 -31.39
C LEU A 72 -7.85 24.82 -30.30
N THR A 73 -7.25 25.91 -29.84
CA THR A 73 -6.33 25.89 -28.70
C THR A 73 -7.03 25.60 -27.37
N ALA A 74 -8.24 26.10 -27.13
CA ALA A 74 -9.01 25.78 -25.93
C ALA A 74 -9.42 24.29 -25.89
N VAL A 75 -9.88 23.73 -27.02
CA VAL A 75 -10.19 22.30 -27.14
C VAL A 75 -8.93 21.45 -26.97
N ALA A 76 -7.81 21.83 -27.61
CA ALA A 76 -6.53 21.14 -27.41
C ALA A 76 -6.05 21.21 -25.95
N LEU A 77 -6.19 22.36 -25.30
CA LEU A 77 -5.83 22.56 -23.89
C LEU A 77 -6.72 21.73 -22.96
N ILE A 78 -8.02 21.63 -23.24
CA ILE A 78 -8.96 20.78 -22.50
C ILE A 78 -8.58 19.30 -22.68
N VAL A 79 -8.25 18.85 -23.90
CA VAL A 79 -7.81 17.47 -24.15
C VAL A 79 -6.49 17.18 -23.43
N VAL A 80 -5.54 18.11 -23.44
CA VAL A 80 -4.26 17.98 -22.74
C VAL A 80 -4.45 18.00 -21.22
N LEU A 81 -5.30 18.89 -20.68
CA LEU A 81 -5.63 18.94 -19.24
C LEU A 81 -6.42 17.72 -18.79
N ALA A 82 -7.31 17.19 -19.62
CA ALA A 82 -8.04 15.94 -19.35
C ALA A 82 -7.09 14.74 -19.38
N GLY A 83 -6.18 14.67 -20.35
CA GLY A 83 -5.13 13.65 -20.42
C GLY A 83 -4.14 13.75 -19.26
N TRP A 84 -3.76 14.97 -18.86
CA TRP A 84 -2.90 15.24 -17.72
C TRP A 84 -3.59 14.88 -16.40
N ARG A 85 -4.85 15.29 -16.19
CA ARG A 85 -5.64 14.89 -15.03
C ARG A 85 -5.87 13.40 -14.97
N ALA A 86 -6.13 12.73 -16.09
CA ALA A 86 -6.23 11.28 -16.13
C ALA A 86 -4.89 10.62 -15.75
N ARG A 87 -3.76 11.18 -16.22
CA ARG A 87 -2.42 10.69 -15.90
C ARG A 87 -2.03 10.96 -14.43
N CYS A 88 -2.42 12.09 -13.87
CA CYS A 88 -2.23 12.44 -12.46
C CYS A 88 -3.15 11.62 -11.55
N ALA A 89 -4.42 11.44 -11.91
CA ALA A 89 -5.34 10.54 -11.22
C ALA A 89 -4.77 9.11 -11.20
N VAL A 90 -4.22 8.62 -12.31
CA VAL A 90 -3.53 7.30 -12.36
C VAL A 90 -2.27 7.25 -11.49
N ARG A 91 -1.59 8.39 -11.25
CA ARG A 91 -0.42 8.49 -10.38
C ARG A 91 -0.78 8.61 -8.90
N GLU A 92 -1.85 9.34 -8.56
CA GLU A 92 -2.40 9.44 -7.20
C GLU A 92 -3.15 8.16 -6.78
N TYR A 93 -3.79 7.45 -7.73
CA TYR A 93 -4.34 6.09 -7.54
C TYR A 93 -3.29 5.04 -7.17
N ARG A 94 -1.99 5.31 -7.37
CA ARG A 94 -0.91 4.43 -6.88
C ARG A 94 -0.57 4.65 -5.41
N GLY A 95 -1.00 5.76 -4.81
CA GLY A 95 -0.71 6.12 -3.43
C GLY A 95 -1.87 5.92 -2.45
N LEU A 96 -3.12 5.96 -2.93
CA LEU A 96 -4.30 5.83 -2.09
C LEU A 96 -4.99 4.48 -2.36
N ARG A 97 -4.86 3.57 -1.40
CA ARG A 97 -5.41 2.21 -1.43
C ARG A 97 -6.93 2.15 -1.24
N ASP A 98 -7.65 3.28 -1.35
CA ASP A 98 -9.03 3.43 -0.86
C ASP A 98 -10.09 3.78 -1.90
N ASP A 99 -9.73 4.20 -3.13
CA ASP A 99 -10.74 4.42 -4.17
C ASP A 99 -10.89 3.19 -5.06
N VAL A 100 -11.68 2.25 -4.56
CA VAL A 100 -12.01 1.02 -5.26
C VAL A 100 -12.98 1.30 -6.42
N PRO A 101 -12.63 1.03 -7.69
CA PRO A 101 -13.54 1.26 -8.80
C PRO A 101 -14.78 0.37 -8.68
N ARG A 102 -15.97 0.95 -8.94
CA ARG A 102 -17.22 0.20 -9.12
C ARG A 102 -17.10 -0.65 -10.39
N THR A 103 -16.56 -1.85 -10.28
CA THR A 103 -16.40 -2.77 -11.41
C THR A 103 -17.69 -3.51 -11.68
N ARG A 104 -18.33 -3.27 -12.84
CA ARG A 104 -19.33 -4.20 -13.39
C ARG A 104 -18.60 -5.33 -14.12
N LEU A 105 -18.36 -6.45 -13.44
CA LEU A 105 -17.82 -7.66 -14.07
C LEU A 105 -18.92 -8.37 -14.85
N ARG A 106 -18.61 -8.84 -16.06
CA ARG A 106 -19.49 -9.79 -16.76
C ARG A 106 -19.25 -11.20 -16.22
N ARG A 107 -20.28 -12.05 -16.29
CA ARG A 107 -20.18 -13.47 -15.95
C ARG A 107 -19.03 -14.10 -16.76
N GLY A 108 -18.13 -14.82 -16.07
CA GLY A 108 -16.96 -15.46 -16.68
C GLY A 108 -15.70 -14.57 -16.79
N GLU A 109 -15.76 -13.28 -16.46
CA GLU A 109 -14.58 -12.40 -16.44
C GLU A 109 -13.82 -12.46 -15.10
N GLY A 110 -14.52 -12.86 -14.03
CA GLY A 110 -13.96 -13.03 -12.70
C GLY A 110 -14.93 -13.75 -11.76
N TRP A 111 -14.39 -14.34 -10.70
CA TRP A 111 -15.11 -15.01 -9.62
C TRP A 111 -15.04 -14.18 -8.36
N ARG A 112 -16.20 -13.86 -7.77
CA ARG A 112 -16.30 -13.17 -6.48
C ARG A 112 -16.45 -14.18 -5.36
N SER A 113 -15.99 -13.84 -4.15
CA SER A 113 -16.18 -14.75 -3.02
C SER A 113 -17.66 -14.96 -2.68
N ARG A 114 -18.48 -13.91 -2.85
CA ARG A 114 -19.94 -14.00 -2.67
C ARG A 114 -20.66 -14.78 -3.76
N ASP A 115 -20.04 -15.02 -4.91
CA ASP A 115 -20.67 -15.83 -5.97
C ASP A 115 -20.85 -17.29 -5.53
N PHE A 116 -20.28 -17.73 -4.40
CA PHE A 116 -20.39 -19.08 -3.85
C PHE A 116 -21.05 -19.11 -2.45
N ALA A 117 -21.68 -18.01 -2.04
CA ALA A 117 -22.31 -17.92 -0.72
C ALA A 117 -23.53 -18.86 -0.55
N ASP A 118 -24.13 -19.27 -1.66
CA ASP A 118 -25.25 -20.21 -1.75
C ASP A 118 -24.86 -21.67 -1.49
N LEU A 119 -23.58 -22.01 -1.65
CA LEU A 119 -23.05 -23.36 -1.40
C LEU A 119 -22.70 -23.62 0.08
N GLY A 120 -23.05 -22.67 0.97
CA GLY A 120 -22.82 -22.77 2.40
C GLY A 120 -21.62 -21.98 2.91
N PRO A 121 -21.57 -21.75 4.24
CA PRO A 121 -20.60 -20.84 4.86
C PRO A 121 -19.16 -21.35 4.80
N ASP A 122 -18.96 -22.68 4.83
CA ASP A 122 -17.63 -23.29 4.79
C ASP A 122 -16.99 -23.18 3.41
N VAL A 123 -17.75 -23.46 2.34
CA VAL A 123 -17.32 -23.28 0.96
C VAL A 123 -16.99 -21.80 0.71
N ALA A 124 -17.87 -20.88 1.13
CA ALA A 124 -17.62 -19.44 1.00
C ALA A 124 -16.36 -18.98 1.74
N ARG A 125 -16.08 -19.53 2.94
CA ARG A 125 -14.83 -19.29 3.67
C ARG A 125 -13.61 -19.82 2.93
N MET A 126 -13.67 -21.05 2.42
CA MET A 126 -12.60 -21.65 1.64
C MET A 126 -12.29 -20.82 0.39
N VAL A 127 -13.30 -20.40 -0.37
CA VAL A 127 -13.13 -19.53 -1.55
C VAL A 127 -12.44 -18.21 -1.18
N ARG A 128 -12.85 -17.56 -0.08
CA ARG A 128 -12.16 -16.35 0.41
C ARG A 128 -10.69 -16.61 0.73
N GLU A 129 -10.38 -17.72 1.38
CA GLU A 129 -9.00 -18.11 1.69
C GLU A 129 -8.18 -18.37 0.42
N LEU A 130 -8.76 -19.04 -0.58
CA LEU A 130 -8.11 -19.26 -1.88
C LEU A 130 -7.79 -17.94 -2.60
N LEU A 131 -8.77 -17.04 -2.68
CA LEU A 131 -8.61 -15.72 -3.29
C LEU A 131 -7.55 -14.89 -2.55
N ALA A 132 -7.61 -14.83 -1.22
CA ALA A 132 -6.61 -14.13 -0.41
C ALA A 132 -5.21 -14.75 -0.57
N GLY A 133 -5.12 -16.08 -0.67
CA GLY A 133 -3.87 -16.80 -0.89
C GLY A 133 -3.22 -16.47 -2.23
N VAL A 134 -4.00 -16.46 -3.32
CA VAL A 134 -3.48 -16.04 -4.64
C VAL A 134 -3.01 -14.58 -4.60
N ASP A 135 -3.76 -13.69 -3.93
CA ASP A 135 -3.38 -12.29 -3.78
C ASP A 135 -2.03 -12.15 -3.06
N GLU A 136 -1.88 -12.85 -1.95
CA GLU A 136 -0.66 -12.83 -1.13
C GLU A 136 0.55 -13.35 -1.92
N LEU A 137 0.38 -14.47 -2.63
CA LEU A 137 1.45 -15.07 -3.43
C LEU A 137 1.91 -14.15 -4.58
N HIS A 138 1.01 -13.35 -5.14
CA HIS A 138 1.37 -12.37 -6.17
C HIS A 138 2.03 -11.10 -5.61
N ARG A 139 1.70 -10.72 -4.36
CA ARG A 139 2.17 -9.50 -3.68
C ARG A 139 3.39 -9.72 -2.79
N THR A 140 3.77 -10.96 -2.52
CA THR A 140 4.90 -11.30 -1.64
C THR A 140 6.21 -10.62 -2.10
N PRO A 141 6.96 -9.97 -1.18
CA PRO A 141 8.29 -9.46 -1.47
C PRO A 141 9.29 -10.59 -1.78
N ALA A 142 9.01 -11.82 -1.34
CA ALA A 142 9.81 -13.00 -1.68
C ALA A 142 9.69 -13.42 -3.14
N ARG A 143 8.80 -12.81 -3.93
CA ARG A 143 8.57 -13.16 -5.35
C ARG A 143 9.83 -13.13 -6.21
N ALA A 144 10.80 -12.28 -5.89
CA ALA A 144 12.09 -12.24 -6.60
C ALA A 144 12.93 -13.52 -6.42
N TRP A 145 12.59 -14.34 -5.43
CA TRP A 145 13.31 -15.56 -5.04
C TRP A 145 12.53 -16.84 -5.37
N ILE A 146 11.28 -16.71 -5.81
CA ILE A 146 10.42 -17.83 -6.21
C ILE A 146 10.41 -17.88 -7.73
N GLU A 147 10.18 -19.07 -8.30
CA GLU A 147 10.01 -19.22 -9.73
C GLU A 147 8.94 -18.24 -10.25
N PRO A 148 9.25 -17.40 -11.28
CA PRO A 148 8.34 -16.36 -11.74
C PRO A 148 6.98 -16.86 -12.24
N ALA A 149 6.91 -18.13 -12.65
CA ALA A 149 5.69 -18.77 -13.15
C ALA A 149 4.74 -19.19 -12.02
N LEU A 150 5.26 -19.50 -10.83
CA LEU A 150 4.55 -20.17 -9.74
C LEU A 150 3.30 -19.41 -9.25
N PRO A 151 3.31 -18.07 -9.06
CA PRO A 151 2.09 -17.35 -8.73
C PRO A 151 1.01 -17.48 -9.83
N GLY A 152 1.42 -17.47 -11.10
CA GLY A 152 0.51 -17.64 -12.23
C GLY A 152 -0.06 -19.06 -12.34
N GLU A 153 0.70 -20.08 -11.94
CA GLU A 153 0.22 -21.46 -11.85
C GLU A 153 -0.79 -21.61 -10.72
N ALA A 154 -0.48 -21.10 -9.53
CA ALA A 154 -1.42 -21.08 -8.41
C ALA A 154 -2.72 -20.34 -8.77
N HIS A 155 -2.63 -19.21 -9.49
CA HIS A 155 -3.79 -18.51 -10.01
C HIS A 155 -4.63 -19.40 -10.95
N ARG A 156 -4.01 -20.11 -11.91
CA ARG A 156 -4.73 -21.01 -12.81
C ARG A 156 -5.39 -22.17 -12.08
N VAL A 157 -4.69 -22.82 -11.16
CA VAL A 157 -5.22 -23.94 -10.37
C VAL A 157 -6.43 -23.49 -9.55
N VAL A 158 -6.33 -22.35 -8.86
CA VAL A 158 -7.46 -21.79 -8.11
C VAL A 158 -8.61 -21.40 -9.04
N TRP A 159 -8.32 -20.81 -10.21
CA TRP A 159 -9.36 -20.51 -11.19
C TRP A 159 -10.11 -21.75 -11.66
N GLU A 160 -9.39 -22.82 -11.99
CA GLU A 160 -9.97 -24.10 -12.41
C GLU A 160 -10.77 -24.76 -11.30
N ALA A 161 -10.28 -24.73 -10.06
CA ALA A 161 -10.99 -25.20 -8.88
C ALA A 161 -12.33 -24.47 -8.69
N LEU A 162 -12.36 -23.14 -8.81
CA LEU A 162 -13.59 -22.35 -8.74
C LEU A 162 -14.55 -22.65 -9.90
N CYS A 163 -14.02 -22.89 -11.11
CA CYS A 163 -14.84 -23.34 -12.24
C CYS A 163 -15.41 -24.75 -12.04
N CYS A 164 -14.70 -25.64 -11.34
CA CYS A 164 -15.23 -26.96 -10.95
C CYS A 164 -16.34 -26.80 -9.91
N LEU A 165 -16.13 -25.94 -8.91
CA LEU A 165 -17.13 -25.65 -7.89
C LEU A 165 -18.41 -25.02 -8.49
N ASP A 166 -18.28 -24.07 -9.40
CA ASP A 166 -19.44 -23.47 -10.09
C ASP A 166 -20.22 -24.50 -10.92
N ARG A 167 -19.52 -25.40 -11.62
CA ARG A 167 -20.15 -26.53 -12.35
C ARG A 167 -20.78 -27.56 -11.42
N GLY A 168 -20.25 -27.70 -10.21
CA GLY A 168 -20.78 -28.58 -9.17
C GLY A 168 -22.03 -28.06 -8.48
N ARG A 169 -22.41 -26.79 -8.69
CA ARG A 169 -23.57 -26.16 -8.03
C ARG A 169 -24.87 -26.93 -8.25
N ASP A 170 -25.13 -27.36 -9.48
CA ASP A 170 -26.36 -28.10 -9.80
C ASP A 170 -26.37 -29.46 -9.09
N ALA A 171 -25.21 -30.10 -8.92
CA ALA A 171 -25.09 -31.35 -8.17
C ALA A 171 -25.32 -31.14 -6.67
N HIS A 172 -24.90 -30.00 -6.10
CA HIS A 172 -25.19 -29.65 -4.71
C HIS A 172 -26.68 -29.38 -4.50
N ALA A 173 -27.30 -28.60 -5.40
CA ALA A 173 -28.73 -28.33 -5.35
C ALA A 173 -29.55 -29.63 -5.46
N LEU A 174 -29.18 -30.51 -6.39
CA LEU A 174 -29.82 -31.82 -6.55
C LEU A 174 -29.63 -32.71 -5.32
N ALA A 175 -28.44 -32.73 -4.72
CA ALA A 175 -28.19 -33.51 -3.51
C ALA A 175 -29.02 -33.02 -2.31
N GLU A 176 -29.22 -31.70 -2.18
CA GLU A 176 -30.11 -31.11 -1.17
C GLU A 176 -31.58 -31.41 -1.45
N GLU A 177 -32.03 -31.28 -2.70
CA GLU A 177 -33.40 -31.63 -3.10
C GLU A 177 -33.71 -33.10 -2.78
N LEU A 178 -32.82 -34.01 -3.21
CA LEU A 178 -32.91 -35.45 -2.93
C LEU A 178 -32.86 -35.77 -1.43
N ALA A 179 -32.13 -34.97 -0.63
CA ALA A 179 -32.09 -35.15 0.82
C ALA A 179 -33.41 -34.77 1.52
N THR A 180 -34.21 -33.89 0.90
CA THR A 180 -35.50 -33.44 1.43
C THR A 180 -36.70 -34.19 0.87
N ASP A 181 -36.52 -34.95 -0.22
CA ASP A 181 -37.56 -35.75 -0.84
C ASP A 181 -37.75 -37.10 -0.10
N PRO A 182 -38.90 -37.32 0.56
CA PRO A 182 -39.17 -38.58 1.27
C PRO A 182 -39.35 -39.79 0.33
N ASP A 183 -39.63 -39.56 -0.95
CA ASP A 183 -39.83 -40.60 -1.96
C ASP A 183 -38.54 -40.92 -2.73
N ALA A 184 -37.45 -40.17 -2.49
CA ALA A 184 -36.16 -40.45 -3.10
C ALA A 184 -35.55 -41.75 -2.54
N GLY A 185 -35.13 -42.65 -3.43
CA GLY A 185 -34.47 -43.89 -3.03
C GLY A 185 -33.16 -43.61 -2.28
N GLU A 186 -32.96 -44.27 -1.13
CA GLU A 186 -31.79 -44.07 -0.26
C GLU A 186 -30.45 -44.18 -1.00
N ASP A 187 -30.34 -45.12 -1.95
CA ASP A 187 -29.14 -45.31 -2.77
C ASP A 187 -28.81 -44.08 -3.65
N LEU A 188 -29.84 -43.41 -4.18
CA LEU A 188 -29.67 -42.22 -5.02
C LEU A 188 -29.23 -41.02 -4.17
N VAL A 189 -29.82 -40.85 -2.99
CA VAL A 189 -29.42 -39.82 -2.01
C VAL A 189 -27.98 -40.05 -1.56
N ALA A 190 -27.61 -41.29 -1.25
CA ALA A 190 -26.26 -41.65 -0.86
C ALA A 190 -25.24 -41.40 -1.99
N ALA A 191 -25.57 -41.75 -3.23
CA ALA A 191 -24.71 -41.50 -4.39
C ALA A 191 -24.51 -40.01 -4.66
N ALA A 192 -25.59 -39.21 -4.60
CA ALA A 192 -25.51 -37.76 -4.80
C ALA A 192 -24.65 -37.08 -3.71
N ARG A 193 -24.85 -37.46 -2.44
CA ARG A 193 -24.02 -36.98 -1.32
C ARG A 193 -22.55 -37.38 -1.50
N GLN A 194 -22.27 -38.62 -1.90
CA GLN A 194 -20.91 -39.09 -2.12
C GLN A 194 -20.20 -38.34 -3.26
N ALA A 195 -20.93 -37.98 -4.32
CA ALA A 195 -20.37 -37.18 -5.41
C ALA A 195 -20.01 -35.76 -4.94
N VAL A 196 -20.90 -35.11 -4.19
CA VAL A 196 -20.66 -33.77 -3.61
C VAL A 196 -19.47 -33.79 -2.64
N THR A 197 -19.42 -34.76 -1.72
CA THR A 197 -18.31 -34.86 -0.75
C THR A 197 -16.97 -35.11 -1.42
N THR A 198 -16.94 -35.82 -2.55
CA THR A 198 -15.71 -36.03 -3.33
C THR A 198 -15.22 -34.70 -3.94
N ILE A 199 -16.12 -33.91 -4.52
CA ILE A 199 -15.78 -32.59 -5.07
C ILE A 199 -15.25 -31.67 -3.96
N ASP A 200 -15.93 -31.62 -2.82
CA ASP A 200 -15.51 -30.79 -1.68
C ASP A 200 -14.15 -31.23 -1.11
N HIS A 201 -13.90 -32.54 -1.07
CA HIS A 201 -12.62 -33.08 -0.62
C HIS A 201 -11.46 -32.66 -1.53
N ASP A 202 -11.64 -32.78 -2.84
CA ASP A 202 -10.63 -32.40 -3.84
C ASP A 202 -10.36 -30.88 -3.79
N LEU A 203 -11.40 -30.07 -3.56
CA LEU A 203 -11.25 -28.63 -3.40
C LEU A 203 -10.53 -28.24 -2.11
N ASP A 204 -10.79 -28.93 -0.99
CA ASP A 204 -10.03 -28.71 0.24
C ASP A 204 -8.57 -29.14 0.06
N GLU A 205 -8.28 -30.17 -0.73
CA GLU A 205 -6.90 -30.54 -1.06
C GLU A 205 -6.16 -29.43 -1.79
N VAL A 206 -6.79 -28.81 -2.80
CA VAL A 206 -6.24 -27.62 -3.48
C VAL A 206 -5.98 -26.49 -2.49
N ALA A 207 -6.94 -26.23 -1.58
CA ALA A 207 -6.77 -25.21 -0.54
C ALA A 207 -5.62 -25.53 0.42
N ARG A 208 -5.46 -26.79 0.84
CA ARG A 208 -4.34 -27.25 1.67
C ARG A 208 -3.00 -27.05 0.97
N HIS A 209 -2.88 -27.39 -0.31
CA HIS A 209 -1.65 -27.18 -1.07
C HIS A 209 -1.31 -25.69 -1.22
N LEU A 210 -2.30 -24.85 -1.52
CA LEU A 210 -2.09 -23.40 -1.58
C LEU A 210 -1.64 -22.84 -0.22
N ARG A 211 -2.28 -23.25 0.88
CA ARG A 211 -1.85 -22.89 2.24
C ARG A 211 -0.40 -23.32 2.49
N GLY A 212 -0.01 -24.51 2.04
CA GLY A 212 1.38 -24.98 2.10
C GLY A 212 2.36 -24.04 1.37
N CYS A 213 2.04 -23.63 0.15
CA CYS A 213 2.82 -22.65 -0.61
C CYS A 213 2.96 -21.32 0.13
N LEU A 214 1.90 -20.83 0.77
CA LEU A 214 1.93 -19.60 1.55
C LEU A 214 2.80 -19.74 2.80
N VAL A 215 2.72 -20.86 3.53
CA VAL A 215 3.55 -21.11 4.70
C VAL A 215 5.03 -21.09 4.33
N LEU A 216 5.41 -21.76 3.24
CA LEU A 216 6.79 -21.76 2.74
C LEU A 216 7.25 -20.34 2.35
N THR A 217 6.38 -19.60 1.64
CA THR A 217 6.66 -18.23 1.22
C THR A 217 6.88 -17.30 2.42
N ARG A 218 5.99 -17.35 3.43
CA ARG A 218 6.09 -16.56 4.67
C ARG A 218 7.33 -16.91 5.49
N ALA A 219 7.67 -18.20 5.58
CA ALA A 219 8.88 -18.66 6.26
C ALA A 219 10.14 -18.11 5.56
N TRP A 220 10.17 -18.15 4.23
CA TRP A 220 11.25 -17.60 3.44
C TRP A 220 11.37 -16.08 3.59
N GLU A 221 10.26 -15.33 3.53
CA GLU A 221 10.26 -13.89 3.82
C GLU A 221 10.83 -13.57 5.20
N THR A 222 10.47 -14.37 6.20
CA THR A 222 10.95 -14.19 7.57
C THR A 222 12.46 -14.39 7.65
N LYS A 223 12.98 -15.38 6.93
CA LYS A 223 14.42 -15.61 6.81
C LYS A 223 15.12 -14.44 6.09
N LEU A 224 14.58 -13.97 4.97
CA LEU A 224 15.12 -12.81 4.25
C LEU A 224 15.15 -11.54 5.11
N ARG A 225 14.05 -11.25 5.83
CA ARG A 225 13.96 -10.13 6.77
C ARG A 225 15.02 -10.22 7.85
N ARG A 226 15.23 -11.42 8.42
CA ARG A 226 16.26 -11.64 9.44
C ARG A 226 17.66 -11.39 8.89
N THR A 227 17.99 -11.93 7.72
CA THR A 227 19.30 -11.75 7.09
C THR A 227 19.59 -10.28 6.77
N ASP A 228 18.60 -9.55 6.23
CA ASP A 228 18.75 -8.13 5.95
C ASP A 228 18.92 -7.30 7.24
N LEU A 229 18.15 -7.60 8.29
CA LEU A 229 18.33 -6.97 9.60
C LEU A 229 19.73 -7.23 10.17
N THR A 230 20.25 -8.46 10.07
CA THR A 230 21.62 -8.78 10.51
C THR A 230 22.65 -7.97 9.72
N HIS A 231 22.56 -7.93 8.39
CA HIS A 231 23.49 -7.14 7.58
C HIS A 231 23.41 -5.64 7.82
N ARG A 232 22.21 -5.09 8.11
CA ARG A 232 22.07 -3.69 8.51
C ARG A 232 22.68 -3.45 9.89
N ALA A 233 22.42 -4.34 10.85
CA ALA A 233 22.99 -4.25 12.19
C ALA A 233 24.52 -4.30 12.14
N ASP A 234 25.11 -5.25 11.42
CA ASP A 234 26.56 -5.37 11.25
C ASP A 234 27.17 -4.09 10.65
N ARG A 235 26.54 -3.53 9.61
CA ARG A 235 27.00 -2.26 9.01
C ARG A 235 26.91 -1.08 9.97
N VAL A 236 25.82 -0.96 10.72
CA VAL A 236 25.63 0.13 11.68
C VAL A 236 26.63 0.00 12.83
N LEU A 237 26.80 -1.20 13.39
CA LEU A 237 27.74 -1.48 14.47
C LEU A 237 29.20 -1.26 14.02
N ALA A 238 29.55 -1.64 12.79
CA ALA A 238 30.88 -1.38 12.23
C ALA A 238 31.17 0.11 12.00
N ALA A 239 30.13 0.94 11.85
CA ALA A 239 30.26 2.38 11.68
C ALA A 239 30.28 3.16 13.02
N LEU A 240 30.05 2.50 14.15
CA LEU A 240 30.12 3.15 15.45
C LEU A 240 31.59 3.48 15.80
N PRO A 241 31.86 4.68 16.33
CA PRO A 241 33.21 5.07 16.69
C PRO A 241 33.78 4.11 17.74
N GLY A 242 35.04 3.72 17.53
CA GLY A 242 35.71 2.75 18.39
C GLY A 242 35.92 3.29 19.81
N ARG A 243 36.06 2.39 20.79
CA ARG A 243 36.38 2.76 22.18
C ARG A 243 37.67 3.58 22.28
N THR A 244 38.61 3.38 21.36
CA THR A 244 39.86 4.13 21.24
C THR A 244 39.63 5.56 20.74
N GLU A 245 38.77 5.75 19.75
CA GLU A 245 38.41 7.07 19.21
C GLU A 245 37.68 7.91 20.26
N LEU A 246 36.71 7.32 20.96
CA LEU A 246 36.00 7.98 22.05
C LEU A 246 36.95 8.37 23.20
N ARG A 247 37.89 7.49 23.57
CA ARG A 247 38.93 7.82 24.56
C ARG A 247 39.85 8.94 24.09
N GLY A 248 40.21 8.96 22.79
CA GLY A 248 41.00 10.03 22.19
C GLY A 248 40.27 11.37 22.27
N LEU A 249 38.97 11.41 21.98
CA LEU A 249 38.14 12.61 22.11
C LEU A 249 38.05 13.09 23.57
N THR A 250 37.84 12.18 24.52
CA THR A 250 37.83 12.54 25.96
C THR A 250 39.18 13.12 26.38
N SER A 251 40.29 12.48 26.00
CA SER A 251 41.63 12.97 26.33
C SER A 251 41.92 14.33 25.69
N ALA A 252 41.53 14.52 24.42
CA ALA A 252 41.67 15.81 23.75
C ALA A 252 40.84 16.90 24.44
N ALA A 253 39.61 16.58 24.86
CA ALA A 253 38.75 17.49 25.61
C ALA A 253 39.34 17.85 26.99
N GLU A 254 39.97 16.91 27.69
CA GLU A 254 40.66 17.18 28.97
C GLU A 254 41.89 18.08 28.79
N MET A 255 42.59 17.98 27.67
CA MET A 255 43.76 18.81 27.37
C MET A 255 43.39 20.23 26.93
N LEU A 256 42.17 20.43 26.41
CA LEU A 256 41.73 21.70 25.85
C LEU A 256 41.73 22.85 26.86
N PRO A 257 41.18 22.71 28.09
CA PRO A 257 41.27 23.74 29.13
C PRO A 257 42.70 24.05 29.54
N ARG A 258 43.57 23.03 29.61
CA ARG A 258 44.98 23.20 29.99
C ARG A 258 45.74 24.02 28.95
N ASN A 259 45.52 23.73 27.67
CA ASN A 259 46.14 24.47 26.58
C ASN A 259 45.62 25.92 26.50
N VAL A 260 44.30 26.11 26.64
CA VAL A 260 43.70 27.45 26.67
C VAL A 260 44.24 28.23 27.86
N PHE A 261 44.28 27.63 29.06
CA PHE A 261 44.86 28.25 30.24
C PHE A 261 46.31 28.68 29.99
N ALA A 262 47.17 27.79 29.50
CA ALA A 262 48.56 28.10 29.21
C ALA A 262 48.72 29.25 28.21
N HIS A 263 47.94 29.27 27.13
CA HIS A 263 47.99 30.35 26.13
C HIS A 263 47.48 31.68 26.69
N VAL A 264 46.40 31.67 27.48
CA VAL A 264 45.83 32.87 28.12
C VAL A 264 46.81 33.45 29.15
N THR A 265 47.45 32.60 29.95
CA THR A 265 48.51 32.98 30.88
C THR A 265 49.72 33.56 30.15
N ALA A 266 50.19 32.90 29.08
CA ALA A 266 51.31 33.41 28.29
C ALA A 266 50.99 34.77 27.63
N ALA A 267 49.78 34.93 27.08
CA ALA A 267 49.34 36.20 26.49
C ALA A 267 49.27 37.34 27.53
N ARG A 268 48.75 37.05 28.72
CA ARG A 268 48.79 37.99 29.86
C ARG A 268 50.21 38.41 30.22
N ASP A 269 51.14 37.45 30.31
CA ASP A 269 52.53 37.73 30.69
C ASP A 269 53.23 38.63 29.66
N LEU A 270 53.03 38.35 28.37
CA LEU A 270 53.59 39.16 27.28
C LEU A 270 52.99 40.57 27.21
N THR A 271 51.72 40.74 27.62
CA THR A 271 51.02 42.03 27.60
C THR A 271 51.10 42.78 28.92
N GLN A 272 51.70 42.18 29.96
CA GLN A 272 51.74 42.72 31.33
C GLN A 272 50.36 43.11 31.87
N ALA A 273 49.30 42.38 31.47
CA ALA A 273 47.91 42.74 31.76
C ALA A 273 47.50 42.55 33.24
N GLY A 274 48.44 42.18 34.12
CA GLY A 274 48.19 41.92 35.55
C GLY A 274 47.52 40.57 35.82
N GLU A 275 47.57 40.09 37.07
CA GLU A 275 47.12 38.75 37.45
C GLU A 275 45.63 38.50 37.18
N PHE A 276 45.31 37.28 36.73
CA PHE A 276 43.93 36.82 36.60
C PHE A 276 43.24 36.63 37.96
N PRO A 277 41.89 36.70 38.01
CA PRO A 277 41.13 36.53 39.25
C PRO A 277 41.41 35.22 40.00
N TRP A 278 41.63 34.12 39.27
CA TRP A 278 41.89 32.79 39.87
C TRP A 278 43.30 32.63 40.45
N GLU A 279 44.21 33.57 40.19
CA GLU A 279 45.59 33.55 40.72
C GLU A 279 45.73 34.35 42.01
N ARG A 280 44.73 35.20 42.31
CA ARG A 280 44.67 35.95 43.56
C ARG A 280 44.17 35.06 44.69
N PRO A 281 44.49 35.36 45.96
CA PRO A 281 43.90 34.63 47.08
C PRO A 281 42.37 34.75 47.07
N PRO A 282 41.62 33.71 47.52
CA PRO A 282 40.15 33.69 47.45
C PRO A 282 39.46 34.90 48.11
N SER A 283 40.11 35.52 49.10
CA SER A 283 39.64 36.73 49.78
C SER A 283 39.62 37.98 48.88
N GLN A 284 40.32 37.95 47.75
CA GLN A 284 40.44 39.04 46.79
C GLN A 284 39.75 38.71 45.46
N TRP A 285 39.06 37.57 45.38
CA TRP A 285 38.28 37.25 44.19
C TRP A 285 37.15 38.27 44.10
N PRO A 286 36.94 38.88 42.91
CA PRO A 286 35.74 39.67 42.70
C PRO A 286 34.56 38.76 42.99
N ARG A 287 33.66 39.16 43.89
CA ARG A 287 32.42 38.42 44.15
C ARG A 287 31.72 38.31 42.81
N LEU A 288 31.77 37.13 42.21
CA LEU A 288 31.06 36.83 40.98
C LEU A 288 29.58 37.03 41.30
N THR A 289 29.04 38.19 40.93
CA THR A 289 27.61 38.32 40.70
C THR A 289 27.31 37.25 39.66
N LEU A 290 26.62 36.19 40.11
CA LEU A 290 26.07 35.17 39.24
C LEU A 290 25.55 35.85 37.98
N LEU A 291 26.07 35.43 36.83
CA LEU A 291 25.49 35.78 35.53
C LEU A 291 23.96 35.71 35.67
N PRO A 292 23.21 36.73 35.24
CA PRO A 292 21.75 36.64 35.29
C PRO A 292 21.34 35.38 34.54
N PRO A 293 20.37 34.59 35.06
CA PRO A 293 19.95 33.37 34.39
C PRO A 293 19.60 33.74 32.96
N HIS A 294 20.14 32.98 32.00
CA HIS A 294 19.77 33.11 30.60
C HIS A 294 18.26 33.24 30.53
N ARG A 295 17.77 34.40 30.07
CA ARG A 295 16.37 34.59 29.69
C ARG A 295 16.05 33.45 28.71
N ALA A 296 15.27 32.48 29.17
CA ALA A 296 14.53 31.62 28.27
C ALA A 296 13.74 32.55 27.34
N THR A 297 13.96 32.40 26.05
CA THR A 297 13.19 33.08 25.01
C THR A 297 11.71 32.76 25.25
N PRO A 298 10.82 33.76 25.45
CA PRO A 298 9.41 33.47 25.58
C PRO A 298 8.87 32.90 24.26
N PRO A 299 7.93 31.93 24.31
CA PRO A 299 7.22 31.49 23.12
C PRO A 299 6.46 32.70 22.52
N GLY A 300 6.52 32.85 21.20
CA GLY A 300 5.85 33.94 20.49
C GLY A 300 4.34 33.95 20.73
N PRO A 301 3.69 35.14 20.79
CA PRO A 301 2.26 35.23 21.06
C PRO A 301 1.42 35.13 19.77
N GLY A 302 0.37 34.33 19.84
CA GLY A 302 -0.84 34.37 19.03
C GLY A 302 -1.00 33.22 18.03
N ASP A 303 -2.06 32.42 18.00
CA ASP A 303 -3.26 32.27 18.84
C ASP A 303 -4.01 31.03 18.31
N PRO A 304 -4.76 30.29 19.13
CA PRO A 304 -6.12 29.94 18.73
C PRO A 304 -7.11 30.52 19.75
N ALA A 305 -7.95 31.43 19.28
CA ALA A 305 -9.17 31.85 19.95
C ALA A 305 -10.37 31.10 19.35
N GLY A 306 -11.28 30.66 20.22
CA GLY A 306 -12.53 29.97 19.91
C GLY A 306 -12.97 29.17 21.13
N GLU A 307 -13.24 29.86 22.25
CA GLU A 307 -14.61 30.25 22.68
C GLU A 307 -15.47 29.03 23.03
N GLU A 308 -15.48 28.71 24.32
CA GLU A 308 -16.63 28.12 25.00
C GLU A 308 -17.58 29.25 25.44
N GLN A 309 -18.88 29.04 25.24
CA GLN A 309 -19.96 29.49 26.14
C GLN A 309 -21.29 28.93 25.60
N PRO A 310 -22.34 28.84 26.42
CA PRO A 310 -22.45 28.25 27.76
C PRO A 310 -23.33 26.97 27.78
#